data_AF-A0A523VB82-F1
#
_entry.id   AF-A0A523VB82-F1
#
_cell.length_a   1.000
_cell.length_b   1.000
_cell.length_c   1.000
_cell.angle_alpha   90.00
_cell.angle_beta   90.00
_cell.angle_gamma   90.00
#
_symmetry.space_group_name_H-M   'P 1'
#
loop_
_entity.id
_entity.type
_entity.pdbx_description
1 polymer ?
#
loop_
_entity_poly.entity_id
_entity_poly.type
_entity_poly.pdbx_seq_one_letter_code
_entity_poly.pdbx_strand_id
1 'polypeptide(L)'
;MLISSLTSCKEAGTGEPGQNGAYLDEELFTEEEKYEILRDDMVHTQIISRGISDASTINSMETVPRHEFVSKNQQDAAYADHPLSIGEGQTISQPYIVALMTESLELTGEEKVLEIGTGSGYQAAVL
;
A
#
# COMPACT_ATOMS: atom_id res chain seq x y z
N MET A 1 -11.73 21.93 0.78
CA MET A 1 -13.10 22.51 0.77
C MET A 1 -13.88 21.73 -0.27
N LEU A 2 -15.00 21.06 -0.03
CA LEU A 2 -15.91 20.94 1.09
C LEU A 2 -16.58 19.57 0.93
N ILE A 3 -16.66 18.80 2.01
CA ILE A 3 -17.50 17.61 2.08
C ILE A 3 -18.94 18.10 2.28
N SER A 4 -19.86 17.67 1.43
CA SER A 4 -21.31 17.91 1.50
C SER A 4 -21.92 16.80 0.64
N SER A 5 -22.97 16.07 1.00
CA SER A 5 -23.93 16.06 2.08
C SER A 5 -24.75 14.78 1.84
N LEU A 6 -25.27 14.15 2.90
CA LEU A 6 -26.65 13.67 3.01
C LEU A 6 -26.78 12.76 4.25
N THR A 7 -26.78 13.40 5.41
CA THR A 7 -27.41 12.84 6.62
C THR A 7 -28.93 12.94 6.44
N SER A 8 -29.61 11.81 6.31
CA SER A 8 -31.06 11.76 6.46
C SER A 8 -31.41 11.50 7.92
N CYS A 9 -31.95 12.52 8.58
CA CYS A 9 -32.61 12.38 9.87
C CYS A 9 -33.81 11.43 9.77
N LYS A 10 -33.95 10.52 10.73
CA LYS A 10 -35.26 10.00 11.13
C LYS A 10 -35.31 9.74 12.64
N GLU A 11 -35.95 10.71 13.29
CA GLU A 11 -36.84 10.70 14.47
C GLU A 11 -36.45 9.93 15.74
N ALA A 12 -36.49 10.71 16.83
CA ALA A 12 -36.22 10.35 18.21
C ALA A 12 -37.29 9.40 18.79
N GLY A 13 -36.85 8.23 19.27
CA GLY A 13 -37.57 7.41 20.23
C GLY A 13 -37.02 7.64 21.63
N THR A 14 -37.89 7.98 22.56
CA THR A 14 -37.58 8.18 23.98
C THR A 14 -37.24 6.85 24.66
N GLY A 15 -35.98 6.69 25.09
CA GLY A 15 -35.50 5.57 25.90
C GLY A 15 -34.34 6.03 26.80
N GLU A 16 -34.31 5.55 28.04
CA GLU A 16 -33.55 6.07 29.19
C GLU A 16 -32.00 6.06 29.03
N PRO A 17 -31.26 6.91 29.79
CA PRO A 17 -29.80 6.94 29.73
C PRO A 17 -29.19 5.81 30.56
N GLY A 18 -29.12 4.63 29.95
CA GLY A 18 -28.32 3.49 30.43
C GLY A 18 -27.03 3.42 29.63
N GLN A 19 -25.90 3.57 30.31
CA GLN A 19 -24.56 3.32 29.79
C GLN A 19 -24.53 2.02 28.98
N ASN A 20 -24.17 2.11 27.70
CA ASN A 20 -23.43 1.09 26.95
C ASN A 20 -22.94 1.76 25.68
N GLY A 21 -21.62 2.03 25.65
CA GLY A 21 -20.94 2.57 24.49
C GLY A 21 -21.26 1.72 23.26
N ALA A 22 -21.60 2.39 22.16
CA ALA A 22 -21.74 1.77 20.87
C ALA A 22 -20.46 0.95 20.59
N TYR A 23 -20.59 -0.37 20.60
CA TYR A 23 -19.67 -1.24 19.91
C TYR A 23 -19.85 -0.93 18.43
N LEU A 24 -19.00 -0.03 17.92
CA LEU A 24 -18.87 0.18 16.49
C LEU A 24 -18.05 -1.00 15.96
N ASP A 25 -18.61 -1.70 14.98
CA ASP A 25 -18.08 -2.91 14.37
C ASP A 25 -16.61 -2.74 13.92
N GLU A 26 -15.66 -3.26 14.71
CA GLU A 26 -14.23 -3.29 14.39
C GLU A 26 -13.82 -4.54 13.58
N GLU A 27 -14.74 -5.44 13.25
CA GLU A 27 -14.46 -6.59 12.39
C GLU A 27 -15.00 -6.36 10.98
N LEU A 28 -14.20 -5.77 10.08
CA LEU A 28 -14.62 -5.67 8.67
C LEU A 28 -13.60 -6.12 7.62
N PHE A 29 -12.34 -6.37 7.96
CA PHE A 29 -11.36 -6.92 7.01
C PHE A 29 -10.31 -7.79 7.72
N THR A 30 -9.85 -8.85 7.06
CA THR A 30 -8.62 -9.56 7.45
C THR A 30 -7.39 -8.69 7.16
N GLU A 31 -6.24 -9.00 7.78
CA GLU A 31 -5.00 -8.28 7.51
C GLU A 31 -4.56 -8.42 6.05
N GLU A 32 -4.79 -9.58 5.42
CA GLU A 32 -4.47 -9.77 4.00
C GLU A 32 -5.32 -8.85 3.12
N GLU A 33 -6.64 -8.85 3.32
CA GLU A 33 -7.57 -7.99 2.56
C GLU A 33 -7.22 -6.50 2.74
N LYS A 34 -6.83 -6.09 3.95
CA LYS A 34 -6.33 -4.73 4.22
C LYS A 34 -5.11 -4.42 3.35
N TYR A 35 -4.11 -5.30 3.30
CA TYR A 35 -2.90 -5.04 2.52
C TYR A 35 -3.10 -5.15 1.01
N GLU A 36 -4.05 -5.95 0.54
CA GLU A 36 -4.50 -5.94 -0.85
C GLU A 36 -5.08 -4.58 -1.24
N ILE A 37 -6.01 -4.04 -0.44
CA ILE A 37 -6.62 -2.72 -0.67
C ILE A 37 -5.56 -1.60 -0.68
N LEU A 38 -4.65 -1.60 0.30
CA LEU A 38 -3.61 -0.57 0.39
C LEU A 38 -2.62 -0.62 -0.78
N ARG A 39 -2.32 -1.82 -1.28
CA ARG A 39 -1.42 -2.02 -2.42
C ARG A 39 -2.06 -1.57 -3.72
N ASP A 40 -3.32 -1.95 -3.94
CA ASP A 40 -4.10 -1.52 -5.10
C ASP A 40 -4.23 0.01 -5.14
N ASP A 41 -4.59 0.63 -4.02
CA ASP A 41 -4.68 2.08 -3.89
C ASP A 41 -3.33 2.76 -4.17
N MET A 42 -2.22 2.22 -3.64
CA MET A 42 -0.87 2.72 -3.90
C MET A 42 -0.53 2.65 -5.40
N VAL A 43 -0.82 1.54 -6.08
CA VAL A 43 -0.56 1.40 -7.51
C VAL A 43 -1.36 2.42 -8.32
N HIS A 44 -2.65 2.57 -8.06
CA HIS A 44 -3.50 3.47 -8.83
C HIS A 44 -3.22 4.95 -8.54
N THR A 45 -3.05 5.32 -7.26
CA THR A 45 -2.95 6.72 -6.85
C THR A 45 -1.53 7.26 -6.86
N GLN A 46 -0.50 6.42 -6.71
CA GLN A 46 0.91 6.85 -6.57
C GLN A 46 1.80 6.42 -7.73
N ILE A 47 1.43 5.38 -8.49
CA ILE A 47 2.26 4.85 -9.60
C ILE A 47 1.64 5.21 -10.95
N ILE A 48 0.45 4.71 -11.26
CA ILE A 48 -0.21 4.92 -12.56
C ILE A 48 -0.55 6.39 -12.78
N SER A 49 -1.05 7.07 -11.74
CA SER A 49 -1.37 8.51 -11.79
C SER A 49 -0.16 9.39 -12.16
N ARG A 50 1.06 8.87 -11.99
CA ARG A 50 2.34 9.54 -12.24
C ARG A 50 3.07 9.04 -13.47
N GLY A 51 2.37 8.30 -14.34
CA GLY A 51 2.80 8.03 -15.71
C GLY A 51 3.46 6.67 -15.95
N ILE A 52 3.60 5.82 -14.92
CA ILE A 52 3.99 4.43 -15.13
C ILE A 52 2.85 3.71 -15.85
N SER A 53 3.17 3.04 -16.95
CA SER A 53 2.20 2.44 -17.87
C SER A 53 2.59 1.05 -18.37
N ASP A 54 3.81 0.60 -18.11
CA ASP A 54 4.23 -0.77 -18.39
C ASP A 54 3.43 -1.79 -17.58
N ALA A 55 2.74 -2.68 -18.30
CA ALA A 55 1.81 -3.62 -17.70
C ALA A 55 2.51 -4.65 -16.80
N SER A 56 3.73 -5.07 -17.15
CA SER A 56 4.51 -6.00 -16.35
C SER A 56 4.93 -5.37 -15.03
N THR A 57 5.43 -4.12 -15.08
CA THR A 57 5.78 -3.33 -13.89
C THR A 57 4.57 -3.13 -12.98
N ILE A 58 3.43 -2.72 -13.53
CA ILE A 58 2.19 -2.53 -12.76
C ILE A 58 1.78 -3.84 -12.08
N ASN A 59 1.79 -4.96 -12.82
CA ASN A 59 1.42 -6.26 -12.26
C ASN A 59 2.36 -6.72 -11.13
N SER A 60 3.67 -6.52 -11.27
CA SER A 60 4.61 -6.81 -10.18
C SER A 60 4.32 -5.96 -8.94
N MET A 61 4.00 -4.67 -9.11
CA MET A 61 3.69 -3.78 -7.99
C MET A 61 2.36 -4.13 -7.29
N GLU A 62 1.38 -4.67 -8.03
CA GLU A 62 0.09 -5.16 -7.51
C GLU A 62 0.22 -6.49 -6.76
N THR A 63 1.20 -7.31 -7.11
CA THR A 63 1.31 -8.70 -6.62
C THR A 63 2.31 -8.84 -5.47
N VAL A 64 3.45 -8.14 -5.50
CA VAL A 64 4.50 -8.31 -4.48
C VAL A 64 4.11 -7.63 -3.15
N PRO A 65 4.00 -8.38 -2.03
CA PRO A 65 3.52 -7.86 -0.75
C PRO A 65 4.59 -7.04 -0.03
N ARG A 66 4.67 -5.74 -0.34
CA ARG A 66 5.68 -4.84 0.22
C ARG A 66 5.75 -4.83 1.76
N HIS A 67 4.63 -5.06 2.45
CA HIS A 67 4.55 -5.13 3.91
C HIS A 67 5.34 -6.31 4.52
N GLU A 68 5.64 -7.35 3.75
CA GLU A 68 6.50 -8.47 4.17
C GLU A 68 8.00 -8.11 4.16
N PHE A 69 8.36 -6.96 3.57
CA PHE A 69 9.74 -6.48 3.42
C PHE A 69 10.09 -5.36 4.41
N VAL A 70 9.25 -5.11 5.41
CA VAL A 70 9.45 -4.12 6.48
C VAL A 70 9.20 -4.73 7.85
N SER A 71 9.62 -4.05 8.93
CA SER A 71 9.33 -4.53 10.28
C SER A 71 7.84 -4.38 10.62
N LYS A 72 7.33 -5.23 11.52
CA LYS A 72 5.90 -5.27 11.91
C LYS A 72 5.33 -3.91 12.31
N ASN A 73 6.11 -3.09 13.02
CA ASN A 73 5.70 -1.75 13.44
C ASN A 73 5.66 -0.70 12.32
N GLN A 74 6.05 -1.06 11.10
CA GLN A 74 6.02 -0.19 9.93
C GLN A 74 5.08 -0.70 8.83
N GLN A 75 4.41 -1.84 9.02
CA GLN A 75 3.53 -2.42 8.00
C GLN A 75 2.36 -1.50 7.63
N ASP A 76 1.81 -0.75 8.58
CA ASP A 76 0.77 0.26 8.30
C ASP A 76 1.25 1.39 7.38
N ALA A 77 2.57 1.64 7.31
CA ALA A 77 3.17 2.63 6.43
C ALA A 77 3.77 2.00 5.15
N ALA A 78 3.67 0.67 4.96
CA ALA A 78 4.39 -0.04 3.90
C ALA A 78 4.07 0.48 2.49
N TYR A 79 2.84 0.94 2.28
CA TYR A 79 2.33 1.42 0.98
C TYR A 79 2.26 2.95 0.88
N ALA A 80 2.83 3.67 1.84
CA ALA A 80 3.00 5.12 1.73
C ALA A 80 4.14 5.44 0.74
N ASP A 81 4.00 6.54 0.00
CA ASP A 81 4.99 6.97 -0.99
C ASP A 81 6.23 7.62 -0.33
N HIS A 82 6.96 6.89 0.52
CA HIS A 82 8.24 7.34 1.08
C HIS A 82 9.11 6.14 1.49
N PRO A 83 10.43 6.33 1.68
CA PRO A 83 11.29 5.26 2.18
C PRO A 83 10.96 4.91 3.64
N LEU A 84 11.20 3.64 4.01
CA LEU A 84 11.10 3.15 5.39
C LEU A 84 12.45 2.56 5.81
N SER A 85 12.86 2.80 7.06
CA SER A 85 14.05 2.15 7.63
C SER A 85 13.88 0.64 7.65
N ILE A 86 14.92 -0.12 7.29
CA ILE A 86 14.94 -1.59 7.38
C ILE A 86 16.01 -2.11 8.35
N GLY A 87 16.58 -1.22 9.16
CA GLY A 87 17.70 -1.53 10.06
C GLY A 87 19.06 -1.24 9.42
N GLU A 88 20.13 -1.30 10.22
CA GLU A 88 21.52 -1.11 9.78
C GLU A 88 21.79 0.20 8.99
N GLY A 89 21.00 1.24 9.23
CA GLY A 89 21.10 2.51 8.50
C GLY A 89 20.56 2.47 7.07
N GLN A 90 19.93 1.37 6.65
CA GLN A 90 19.38 1.17 5.32
C GLN A 90 17.88 1.47 5.26
N THR A 91 17.38 1.67 4.04
CA THR A 91 15.95 1.90 3.78
C THR A 91 15.44 1.03 2.63
N ILE A 92 14.17 0.61 2.70
CA ILE A 92 13.43 0.19 1.51
C ILE A 92 13.01 1.45 0.73
N SER A 93 13.27 1.46 -0.58
CA SER A 93 12.99 2.60 -1.48
C SER A 93 11.49 2.90 -1.58
N GLN A 94 11.13 4.17 -1.79
CA GLN A 94 9.77 4.62 -2.09
C GLN A 94 9.11 3.78 -3.22
N PRO A 95 7.83 3.37 -3.11
CA PRO A 95 7.15 2.57 -4.13
C PRO A 95 7.24 3.13 -5.55
N TYR A 96 7.01 4.44 -5.74
CA TYR A 96 7.13 5.05 -7.06
C TYR A 96 8.53 4.92 -7.67
N ILE A 97 9.59 5.07 -6.86
CA ILE A 97 10.96 4.94 -7.36
C ILE A 97 11.26 3.50 -7.78
N VAL A 98 10.75 2.51 -7.06
CA VAL A 98 10.84 1.09 -7.46
C VAL A 98 10.16 0.88 -8.81
N ALA A 99 8.92 1.35 -8.99
CA ALA A 99 8.20 1.21 -10.24
C ALA A 99 8.89 1.94 -11.40
N LEU A 100 9.36 3.17 -11.19
CA LEU A 100 10.08 3.95 -12.19
C LEU A 100 11.39 3.25 -12.62
N MET A 101 12.15 2.72 -11.66
CA MET A 101 13.37 1.98 -11.95
C MET A 101 13.09 0.72 -12.75
N THR A 102 12.06 -0.05 -12.37
CA THR A 102 11.66 -1.27 -13.06
C THR A 102 11.21 -0.98 -14.50
N GLU A 103 10.31 -0.01 -14.71
CA GLU A 103 9.82 0.34 -16.05
C GLU A 103 10.99 0.82 -16.96
N SER A 104 11.93 1.59 -16.39
CA SER A 104 13.08 2.11 -17.14
C SER A 104 14.07 1.03 -17.61
N LEU A 105 14.00 -0.19 -17.07
CA LEU A 105 14.82 -1.31 -17.53
C LEU A 105 14.28 -1.96 -18.81
N GLU A 106 13.02 -1.69 -19.17
CA GLU A 106 12.36 -2.23 -20.36
C GLU A 106 12.47 -3.77 -20.46
N LEU A 107 12.35 -4.45 -19.32
CA LEU A 107 12.51 -5.90 -19.23
C LEU A 107 11.43 -6.64 -20.01
N THR A 108 11.82 -7.74 -20.65
CA THR A 108 10.94 -8.62 -21.41
C THR A 108 10.62 -9.93 -20.69
N GLY A 109 11.37 -10.25 -19.63
CA GLY A 109 11.19 -11.44 -18.78
C GLY A 109 12.21 -12.56 -19.02
N GLU A 110 13.10 -12.40 -20.00
CA GLU A 110 14.16 -13.39 -20.35
C GLU A 110 15.55 -12.93 -19.89
N GLU A 111 15.65 -11.72 -19.36
CA GLU A 111 16.91 -11.12 -18.93
C GLU A 111 17.47 -11.80 -17.67
N LYS A 112 18.80 -11.76 -17.55
CA LYS A 112 19.48 -12.01 -16.28
C LYS A 112 19.86 -10.67 -15.67
N VAL A 113 19.18 -10.32 -14.59
CA VAL A 113 19.36 -9.03 -13.93
C VAL A 113 20.34 -9.15 -12.77
N LEU A 114 21.22 -8.15 -12.62
CA LEU A 114 22.04 -7.96 -11.44
C LEU A 114 21.53 -6.74 -10.69
N GLU A 115 20.99 -6.98 -9.50
CA GLU A 115 20.69 -5.92 -8.54
C GLU A 115 21.86 -5.77 -7.57
N ILE A 116 22.32 -4.53 -7.37
CA ILE A 116 23.38 -4.21 -6.42
C ILE A 116 22.76 -3.41 -5.27
N GLY A 117 22.67 -4.05 -4.11
CA GLY A 117 22.16 -3.43 -2.90
C GLY A 117 20.80 -3.98 -2.47
N THR A 118 20.74 -5.30 -2.25
CA THR A 118 19.51 -6.05 -1.97
C THR A 118 18.63 -5.42 -0.89
N GLY A 119 19.24 -4.85 0.16
CA GLY A 119 18.48 -4.22 1.25
C GLY A 119 17.48 -5.20 1.84
N SER A 120 16.18 -4.90 1.75
CA SER A 120 15.12 -5.80 2.20
C SER A 120 14.81 -6.93 1.22
N GLY A 121 15.24 -6.83 -0.04
CA GLY A 121 14.92 -7.75 -1.13
C GLY A 121 13.67 -7.37 -1.93
N TYR A 122 12.98 -6.28 -1.60
CA TYR A 122 11.74 -5.91 -2.27
C TYR A 122 11.91 -5.63 -3.76
N GLN A 123 12.92 -4.84 -4.15
CA GLN A 123 13.20 -4.57 -5.57
C GLN A 123 13.50 -5.85 -6.33
N ALA A 124 14.27 -6.76 -5.72
CA ALA A 124 14.60 -8.06 -6.32
C ALA A 124 13.39 -9.00 -6.45
N ALA A 125 12.33 -8.81 -5.67
CA ALA A 125 11.08 -9.54 -5.82
C ALA A 125 10.14 -8.93 -6.89
N VAL A 126 10.31 -7.63 -7.17
CA VAL A 126 9.57 -6.90 -8.23
C VAL A 126 10.14 -7.19 -9.62
N LEU A 127 11.46 -7.40 -9.72
CA LEU A 127 12.19 -7.78 -10.93
C LEU A 127 12.04 -9.28 -11.24
#